data_AF-A0A8B8ETJ9-F1
#
_entry.id   AF-A0A8B8ETJ9-F1
#
_cell.length_a   1.000
_cell.length_b   1.000
_cell.length_c   1.000
_cell.angle_alpha   90.00
_cell.angle_beta   90.00
_cell.angle_gamma   90.00
#
_symmetry.space_group_name_H-M   'P 1'
#
loop_
_entity.id
_entity.type
_entity.pdbx_description
1 polymer ?
#
loop_
_entity_poly.entity_id
_entity_poly.type
_entity_poly.pdbx_seq_one_letter_code
_entity_poly.pdbx_strand_id
1 'polypeptide(L)'
;MEYLRSKWTFWFKSLDANHDDNMTIEDMKQSIAKFDDIQKHIREKNSAAANFDQTKWWNTYIFRKGPGVEMKLEEFLQALEESYSKDKDAFRQEIKRCFQELSVFIADKMDRPISEEEFTFGFKVFGQGNAGQVGKAYQLFKSIHGHPTVDQIVDAWVQFITDDDESRQDIIYEAFGHKTAV
;
A
#
# COMPACT_ATOMS: atom_id res chain seq x y z
N MET A 1 3.06 3.27 20.12
CA MET A 1 2.32 2.09 19.60
C MET A 1 0.92 2.42 19.12
N GLU A 2 0.11 3.18 19.85
CA GLU A 2 -1.25 3.57 19.40
C GLU A 2 -1.26 4.25 18.02
N TYR A 3 -0.31 5.15 17.78
CA TYR A 3 -0.17 5.81 16.48
C TYR A 3 0.07 4.81 15.33
N LEU A 4 1.06 3.92 15.46
CA LEU A 4 1.32 2.87 14.47
C LEU A 4 0.11 1.97 14.26
N ARG A 5 -0.57 1.57 15.34
CA ARG A 5 -1.80 0.75 15.24
C ARG A 5 -2.88 1.48 14.44
N SER A 6 -3.06 2.79 14.62
CA SER A 6 -4.02 3.58 13.82
C SER A 6 -3.68 3.56 12.32
N LYS A 7 -2.39 3.64 11.97
CA LYS A 7 -1.91 3.57 10.59
C LYS A 7 -2.08 2.18 9.98
N TRP A 8 -1.82 1.14 10.76
CA TRP A 8 -2.05 -0.23 10.34
C TRP A 8 -3.53 -0.56 10.20
N THR A 9 -4.41 -0.02 11.05
CA THR A 9 -5.87 -0.13 10.86
C THR A 9 -6.32 0.51 9.55
N PHE A 10 -5.76 1.67 9.20
CA PHE A 10 -6.03 2.29 7.90
C PHE A 10 -5.57 1.37 6.75
N TRP A 11 -4.38 0.80 6.85
CA TRP A 11 -3.86 -0.13 5.84
C TRP A 11 -4.75 -1.38 5.71
N PHE A 12 -5.16 -1.98 6.83
CA PHE A 12 -6.09 -3.11 6.86
C PHE A 12 -7.38 -2.79 6.10
N LYS A 13 -8.01 -1.65 6.38
CA LYS A 13 -9.26 -1.24 5.71
C LYS A 13 -9.12 -0.99 4.22
N SER A 14 -7.90 -0.70 3.74
CA SER A 14 -7.64 -0.58 2.30
C SER A 14 -7.47 -1.95 1.63
N LEU A 15 -7.09 -2.97 2.38
CA LEU A 15 -6.90 -4.34 1.91
C LEU A 15 -8.19 -5.17 1.98
N ASP A 16 -9.00 -4.94 3.02
CA ASP A 16 -10.35 -5.47 3.20
C ASP A 16 -11.30 -4.83 2.17
N ALA A 17 -11.47 -5.51 1.03
CA ALA A 17 -12.11 -4.97 -0.16
C ALA A 17 -13.64 -5.00 -0.07
N ASN A 18 -14.20 -5.98 0.66
CA ASN A 18 -15.64 -6.10 0.89
C ASN A 18 -16.10 -5.37 2.18
N HIS A 19 -15.16 -4.88 3.00
CA HIS A 19 -15.40 -4.15 4.24
C HIS A 19 -16.17 -4.95 5.29
N ASP A 20 -15.88 -6.25 5.40
CA ASP A 20 -16.48 -7.13 6.41
C ASP A 20 -15.62 -7.28 7.69
N ASP A 21 -14.62 -6.41 7.84
CA ASP A 21 -13.61 -6.38 8.91
C ASP A 21 -12.74 -7.64 8.95
N ASN A 22 -12.60 -8.32 7.80
CA ASN A 22 -11.94 -9.60 7.72
C ASN A 22 -11.22 -9.82 6.38
N MET A 23 -9.89 -9.82 6.40
CA MET A 23 -9.14 -10.10 5.16
C MET A 23 -9.17 -11.58 4.83
N THR A 24 -9.74 -11.92 3.68
CA THR A 24 -9.91 -13.28 3.20
C THR A 24 -9.27 -13.50 1.82
N ILE A 25 -9.32 -14.74 1.33
CA ILE A 25 -9.00 -15.07 -0.07
C ILE A 25 -9.88 -14.28 -1.05
N GLU A 26 -11.10 -13.90 -0.67
CA GLU A 26 -11.97 -13.14 -1.57
C GLU A 26 -11.45 -11.71 -1.78
N ASP A 27 -10.96 -11.05 -0.73
CA ASP A 27 -10.31 -9.73 -0.83
C ASP A 27 -9.05 -9.80 -1.69
N MET A 28 -8.25 -10.85 -1.48
CA MET A 28 -7.11 -11.15 -2.33
C MET A 28 -7.55 -11.27 -3.81
N LYS A 29 -8.57 -12.08 -4.13
CA LYS A 29 -9.07 -12.24 -5.50
C LYS A 29 -9.60 -10.94 -6.10
N GLN A 30 -10.33 -10.14 -5.33
CA GLN A 30 -10.81 -8.83 -5.78
C GLN A 30 -9.64 -7.88 -6.10
N SER A 31 -8.60 -7.87 -5.25
CA SER A 31 -7.40 -7.08 -5.52
C SER A 31 -6.68 -7.58 -6.79
N ILE A 32 -6.55 -8.90 -6.97
CA ILE A 32 -5.94 -9.52 -8.17
C ILE A 32 -6.70 -9.13 -9.44
N ALA A 33 -8.02 -9.17 -9.42
CA ALA A 33 -8.84 -8.74 -10.56
C ALA A 33 -8.61 -7.26 -10.90
N LYS A 34 -8.47 -6.39 -9.90
CA LYS A 34 -8.13 -4.97 -10.09
C LYS A 34 -6.72 -4.78 -10.64
N PHE A 35 -5.75 -5.56 -10.16
CA PHE A 35 -4.42 -5.61 -10.75
C PHE A 35 -4.50 -6.00 -12.22
N ASP A 36 -5.16 -7.10 -12.58
CA ASP A 36 -5.24 -7.52 -13.98
C ASP A 36 -5.90 -6.47 -14.89
N ASP A 37 -6.93 -5.78 -14.40
CA ASP A 37 -7.58 -4.69 -15.13
C ASP A 37 -6.64 -3.49 -15.35
N ILE A 38 -5.97 -3.01 -14.30
CA ILE A 38 -5.00 -1.92 -14.41
C ILE A 38 -3.82 -2.34 -15.31
N GLN A 39 -3.42 -3.61 -15.28
CA GLN A 39 -2.31 -4.08 -16.08
C GLN A 39 -2.62 -3.99 -17.57
N LYS A 40 -3.86 -4.23 -17.97
CA LYS A 40 -4.27 -4.06 -19.37
C LYS A 40 -4.09 -2.60 -19.80
N HIS A 41 -4.51 -1.66 -18.97
CA HIS A 41 -4.37 -0.21 -19.24
C HIS A 41 -2.91 0.25 -19.26
N ILE A 42 -2.06 -0.28 -18.38
CA ILE A 42 -0.63 0.08 -18.32
C ILE A 42 0.19 -0.65 -19.40
N ARG A 43 -0.09 -1.91 -19.71
CA ARG A 43 0.61 -2.71 -20.74
C ARG A 43 0.44 -2.14 -22.15
N GLU A 44 -0.69 -1.51 -22.43
CA GLU A 44 -0.90 -0.78 -23.68
C GLU A 44 0.06 0.42 -23.82
N LYS A 45 0.60 0.93 -22.70
CA LYS A 45 1.49 2.10 -22.65
C LYS A 45 2.96 1.75 -22.36
N ASN A 46 3.24 0.70 -21.58
CA ASN A 46 4.58 0.31 -21.13
C ASN A 46 4.71 -1.22 -21.08
N SER A 47 5.79 -1.78 -21.64
CA SER A 47 6.03 -3.23 -21.76
C SER A 47 6.37 -3.95 -20.45
N ALA A 48 6.20 -3.30 -19.29
CA ALA A 48 6.50 -3.86 -17.97
C ALA A 48 5.42 -4.84 -17.52
N ALA A 49 5.44 -6.03 -18.12
CA ALA A 49 4.74 -7.19 -17.63
C ALA A 49 5.73 -8.04 -16.82
N ALA A 50 6.17 -7.57 -15.65
CA ALA A 50 6.83 -8.48 -14.74
C ALA A 50 5.81 -9.48 -14.19
N ASN A 51 6.24 -10.73 -14.03
CA ASN A 51 5.48 -11.76 -13.33
C ASN A 51 5.43 -11.42 -11.82
N PHE A 52 4.61 -10.46 -11.44
CA PHE A 52 4.29 -10.20 -10.04
C PHE A 52 3.31 -11.28 -9.56
N ASP A 53 3.77 -12.16 -8.67
CA ASP A 53 2.93 -13.19 -8.08
C ASP A 53 2.12 -12.59 -6.93
N GLN A 54 0.92 -12.10 -7.25
CA GLN A 54 0.06 -11.44 -6.28
C GLN A 54 -0.33 -12.37 -5.12
N THR A 55 -0.52 -13.67 -5.41
CA THR A 55 -0.90 -14.66 -4.40
C THR A 55 0.25 -14.86 -3.41
N LYS A 56 1.48 -15.00 -3.91
CA LYS A 56 2.67 -15.07 -3.06
C LYS A 56 2.84 -13.79 -2.23
N TRP A 57 2.63 -12.62 -2.84
CA TRP A 57 2.74 -11.34 -2.13
C TRP A 57 1.74 -11.25 -0.97
N TRP A 58 0.47 -11.59 -1.20
CA TRP A 58 -0.56 -11.63 -0.15
C TRP A 58 -0.19 -12.59 0.98
N ASN A 59 0.21 -13.81 0.63
CA ASN A 59 0.60 -14.81 1.63
C ASN A 59 1.83 -14.39 2.45
N THR A 60 2.79 -13.71 1.81
CA THR A 60 4.05 -13.31 2.43
C THR A 60 3.87 -12.09 3.34
N TYR A 61 3.23 -11.04 2.83
CA TYR A 61 3.23 -9.73 3.47
C TYR A 61 1.91 -9.37 4.17
N ILE A 62 0.78 -9.91 3.71
CA ILE A 62 -0.54 -9.53 4.24
C ILE A 62 -1.07 -10.58 5.21
N PHE A 63 -1.24 -11.83 4.76
CA PHE A 63 -1.71 -12.90 5.64
C PHE A 63 -0.64 -13.36 6.62
N ARG A 64 0.65 -13.35 6.24
CA ARG A 64 1.84 -13.61 7.09
C ARG A 64 1.84 -14.97 7.83
N LYS A 65 0.78 -15.77 7.70
CA LYS A 65 0.52 -17.07 8.34
C LYS A 65 0.45 -18.22 7.32
N GLY A 66 0.71 -17.94 6.03
CA GLY A 66 0.60 -18.91 4.93
C GLY A 66 -0.74 -18.86 4.18
N PRO A 67 -0.93 -19.74 3.19
CA PRO A 67 -2.06 -19.69 2.27
C PRO A 67 -3.39 -20.06 2.94
N GLY A 68 -4.45 -19.33 2.57
CA GLY A 68 -5.83 -19.65 2.93
C GLY A 68 -6.24 -19.32 4.36
N VAL A 69 -5.45 -18.48 5.04
CA VAL A 69 -5.74 -18.03 6.40
C VAL A 69 -6.51 -16.71 6.34
N GLU A 70 -7.68 -16.71 6.95
CA GLU A 70 -8.44 -15.51 7.27
C GLU A 70 -7.67 -14.67 8.30
N MET A 71 -7.71 -13.34 8.15
CA MET A 71 -7.03 -12.44 9.07
C MET A 71 -7.93 -11.29 9.49
N LYS A 72 -8.31 -11.31 10.77
CA LYS A 72 -9.07 -10.22 11.40
C LYS A 72 -8.16 -9.04 11.73
N LEU A 73 -8.77 -7.87 11.92
CA LEU A 73 -8.05 -6.65 12.26
C LEU A 73 -7.04 -6.84 13.41
N GLU A 74 -7.47 -7.36 14.56
CA GLU A 74 -6.56 -7.51 15.71
C GLU A 74 -5.42 -8.49 15.45
N GLU A 75 -5.65 -9.55 14.66
CA GLU A 75 -4.60 -10.49 14.30
C GLU A 75 -3.57 -9.85 13.37
N PHE A 76 -4.02 -9.01 12.44
CA PHE A 76 -3.15 -8.23 11.57
C PHE A 76 -2.30 -7.24 12.37
N LEU A 77 -2.94 -6.46 13.26
CA LEU A 77 -2.26 -5.49 14.12
C LEU A 77 -1.23 -6.17 15.01
N GLN A 78 -1.60 -7.30 15.64
CA GLN A 78 -0.69 -8.05 16.50
C GLN A 78 0.51 -8.60 15.72
N ALA A 79 0.30 -9.17 14.53
CA ALA A 79 1.41 -9.68 13.72
C ALA A 79 2.40 -8.56 13.35
N LEU A 80 1.92 -7.36 13.00
CA LEU A 80 2.77 -6.21 12.70
C LEU A 80 3.50 -5.72 13.95
N GLU A 81 2.81 -5.62 15.09
CA GLU A 81 3.38 -5.23 16.37
C GLU A 81 4.49 -6.18 16.84
N GLU A 82 4.29 -7.50 16.72
CA GLU A 82 5.29 -8.51 17.06
C GLU A 82 6.54 -8.38 16.19
N SER A 83 6.36 -8.13 14.89
CA SER A 83 7.48 -7.99 13.95
C SER A 83 8.25 -6.69 14.18
N TYR A 84 7.53 -5.59 14.36
CA TYR A 84 8.10 -4.28 14.67
C TYR A 84 8.88 -4.29 15.99
N SER A 85 8.31 -4.89 17.03
CA SER A 85 8.91 -4.94 18.37
C SER A 85 10.11 -5.86 18.44
N LYS A 86 10.15 -6.91 17.61
CA LYS A 86 11.26 -7.86 17.52
C LYS A 86 12.52 -7.22 16.92
N ASP A 87 12.36 -6.55 15.78
CA ASP A 87 13.47 -5.89 15.07
C ASP A 87 12.91 -4.82 14.13
N LYS A 88 13.02 -3.55 14.54
CA LYS A 88 12.50 -2.39 13.80
C LYS A 88 13.16 -2.24 12.43
N ASP A 89 14.45 -2.51 12.32
CA ASP A 89 15.19 -2.36 11.06
C ASP A 89 14.82 -3.48 10.09
N ALA A 90 14.76 -4.73 10.58
CA ALA A 90 14.32 -5.85 9.76
C ALA A 90 12.86 -5.67 9.30
N PHE A 91 11.98 -5.20 10.18
CA PHE A 91 10.60 -4.88 9.84
C PHE A 91 10.54 -3.79 8.76
N ARG A 92 11.30 -2.71 8.90
CA ARG A 92 11.37 -1.65 7.87
C ARG A 92 11.82 -2.19 6.51
N GLN A 93 12.82 -3.07 6.49
CA GLN A 93 13.26 -3.71 5.24
C GLN A 93 12.22 -4.67 4.66
N GLU A 94 11.46 -5.37 5.49
CA GLU A 94 10.34 -6.21 5.06
C GLU A 94 9.24 -5.37 4.40
N ILE A 95 8.81 -4.29 5.04
CA ILE A 95 7.83 -3.37 4.48
C ILE A 95 8.36 -2.74 3.18
N LYS A 96 9.64 -2.37 3.12
CA LYS A 96 10.23 -1.86 1.87
C LYS A 96 10.12 -2.88 0.74
N ARG A 97 10.46 -4.16 0.99
CA ARG A 97 10.30 -5.22 -0.02
C ARG A 97 8.84 -5.42 -0.43
N CYS A 98 7.91 -5.40 0.53
CA CYS A 98 6.47 -5.48 0.27
C CYS A 98 6.02 -4.46 -0.79
N PHE A 99 6.34 -3.18 -0.62
CA PHE A 99 5.94 -2.13 -1.56
C PHE A 99 6.78 -2.10 -2.82
N GLN A 100 8.07 -2.48 -2.77
CA GLN A 100 8.89 -2.59 -3.98
C GLN A 100 8.39 -3.69 -4.91
N GLU A 101 8.08 -4.88 -4.40
CA GLU A 101 7.52 -5.97 -5.22
C GLU A 101 6.19 -5.58 -5.87
N LEU A 102 5.33 -4.92 -5.11
CA LEU A 102 4.07 -4.36 -5.59
C LEU A 102 4.29 -3.32 -6.70
N SER A 103 5.29 -2.45 -6.54
CA SER A 103 5.52 -1.31 -7.44
C SER A 103 5.99 -1.69 -8.85
N VAL A 104 6.60 -2.86 -9.00
CA VAL A 104 7.03 -3.42 -10.30
C VAL A 104 5.85 -3.57 -11.26
N PHE A 105 4.63 -3.69 -10.74
CA PHE A 105 3.42 -3.73 -11.53
C PHE A 105 3.07 -2.37 -12.19
N ILE A 106 3.47 -1.26 -11.56
CA ILE A 106 3.12 0.12 -11.97
C ILE A 106 4.21 0.69 -12.89
N ALA A 107 5.49 0.45 -12.58
CA ALA A 107 6.61 0.98 -13.36
C ALA A 107 7.75 -0.03 -13.52
N ASP A 108 8.43 0.08 -14.67
CA ASP A 108 9.65 -0.65 -15.01
C ASP A 108 10.87 -0.16 -14.22
N LYS A 109 10.88 1.11 -13.86
CA LYS A 109 11.94 1.79 -13.12
C LYS A 109 11.34 2.60 -11.97
N MET A 110 11.93 2.50 -10.79
CA MET A 110 11.38 3.16 -9.61
C MET A 110 11.73 4.65 -9.53
N ASP A 111 12.83 5.06 -10.16
CA ASP A 111 13.36 6.43 -10.13
C ASP A 111 12.79 7.34 -11.24
N ARG A 112 12.00 6.79 -12.16
CA ARG A 112 11.38 7.60 -13.21
C ARG A 112 10.20 8.40 -12.66
N PRO A 113 9.97 9.62 -13.18
CA PRO A 113 8.73 10.33 -12.92
C PRO A 113 7.51 9.51 -13.36
N ILE A 114 6.44 9.58 -12.57
CA ILE A 114 5.15 9.01 -12.91
C ILE A 114 4.13 10.11 -13.20
N SER A 115 3.18 9.80 -14.07
CA SER A 115 2.02 10.64 -14.33
C SER A 115 0.98 10.56 -13.22
N GLU A 116 0.06 11.53 -13.17
CA GLU A 116 -1.11 11.49 -12.28
C GLU A 116 -1.99 10.27 -12.52
N GLU A 117 -2.06 9.80 -13.76
CA GLU A 117 -2.79 8.61 -14.16
C GLU A 117 -2.17 7.34 -13.56
N GLU A 118 -0.85 7.16 -13.71
CA GLU A 118 -0.09 6.05 -13.10
C GLU A 118 -0.15 6.09 -11.59
N PHE A 119 -0.03 7.28 -10.99
CA PHE A 119 -0.23 7.49 -9.55
C PHE A 119 -1.63 6.98 -9.15
N THR A 120 -2.67 7.43 -9.86
CA THR A 120 -4.05 7.08 -9.54
C THR A 120 -4.32 5.58 -9.66
N PHE A 121 -3.72 4.90 -10.63
CA PHE A 121 -3.85 3.46 -10.78
C PHE A 121 -3.31 2.70 -9.57
N GLY A 122 -2.14 3.10 -9.04
CA GLY A 122 -1.56 2.47 -7.85
C GLY A 122 -2.48 2.50 -6.64
N PHE A 123 -3.20 3.60 -6.44
CA PHE A 123 -4.13 3.77 -5.31
C PHE A 123 -5.50 3.11 -5.51
N LYS A 124 -5.96 2.95 -6.75
CA LYS A 124 -7.24 2.30 -7.08
C LYS A 124 -7.27 0.80 -6.71
N VAL A 125 -6.14 0.11 -6.77
CA VAL A 125 -6.09 -1.34 -6.50
C VAL A 125 -6.61 -1.69 -5.11
N PHE A 126 -6.23 -0.90 -4.11
CA PHE A 126 -6.52 -1.15 -2.69
C PHE A 126 -7.67 -0.28 -2.17
N GLY A 127 -8.69 -0.04 -2.99
CA GLY A 127 -9.93 0.59 -2.53
C GLY A 127 -9.81 2.09 -2.16
N GLN A 128 -8.64 2.71 -2.30
CA GLN A 128 -8.44 4.15 -2.10
C GLN A 128 -8.91 4.95 -3.33
N GLY A 129 -10.06 4.56 -3.88
CA GLY A 129 -10.58 5.01 -5.18
C GLY A 129 -11.32 6.35 -5.16
N ASN A 130 -11.34 7.10 -4.05
CA ASN A 130 -11.88 8.44 -4.05
C ASN A 130 -10.95 9.34 -4.88
N ALA A 131 -11.34 9.58 -6.14
CA ALA A 131 -10.56 10.36 -7.10
C ALA A 131 -10.14 11.74 -6.55
N GLY A 132 -10.97 12.35 -5.68
CA GLY A 132 -10.65 13.62 -5.03
C GLY A 132 -9.53 13.51 -3.99
N GLN A 133 -9.44 12.40 -3.24
CA GLN A 133 -8.36 12.17 -2.28
C GLN A 133 -7.05 11.80 -3.00
N VAL A 134 -7.12 10.95 -4.02
CA VAL A 134 -5.95 10.53 -4.80
C VAL A 134 -5.34 11.71 -5.56
N GLY A 135 -6.17 12.58 -6.16
CA GLY A 135 -5.69 13.80 -6.81
C GLY A 135 -5.00 14.75 -5.83
N LYS A 136 -5.56 14.94 -4.63
CA LYS A 136 -4.92 15.73 -3.55
C LYS A 136 -3.57 15.13 -3.14
N ALA A 137 -3.51 13.81 -2.97
CA ALA A 137 -2.28 13.10 -2.67
C ALA A 137 -1.22 13.35 -3.75
N TYR A 138 -1.58 13.22 -5.03
CA TYR A 138 -0.66 13.49 -6.13
C TYR A 138 -0.13 14.93 -6.10
N GLN A 139 -0.99 15.92 -5.84
CA GLN A 139 -0.54 17.32 -5.71
C GLN A 139 0.41 17.53 -4.52
N LEU A 140 0.21 16.82 -3.41
CA LEU A 140 1.11 16.86 -2.26
C LEU A 140 2.48 16.27 -2.60
N PHE A 141 2.54 15.10 -3.24
CA PHE A 141 3.80 14.54 -3.74
C PHE A 141 4.49 15.49 -4.72
N LYS A 142 3.72 16.12 -5.62
CA LYS A 142 4.24 17.06 -6.61
C LYS A 142 4.80 18.33 -5.98
N SER A 143 4.18 18.87 -4.92
CA SER A 143 4.68 20.07 -4.25
C SER A 143 5.99 19.83 -3.49
N ILE A 144 6.17 18.61 -2.95
CA ILE A 144 7.37 18.21 -2.21
C ILE A 144 8.51 17.83 -3.16
N HIS A 145 8.23 17.08 -4.22
CA HIS A 145 9.26 16.47 -5.07
C HIS A 145 9.40 17.08 -6.46
N GLY A 146 8.45 17.93 -6.89
CA GLY A 146 8.35 18.48 -8.25
C GLY A 146 7.89 17.44 -9.29
N HIS A 147 8.59 16.32 -9.35
CA HIS A 147 8.30 15.17 -10.22
C HIS A 147 8.23 13.89 -9.38
N PRO A 148 7.03 13.47 -8.95
CA PRO A 148 6.87 12.26 -8.15
C PRO A 148 7.39 11.02 -8.87
N THR A 149 8.08 10.16 -8.13
CA THR A 149 8.61 8.87 -8.59
C THR A 149 8.00 7.73 -7.79
N VAL A 150 8.11 6.50 -8.31
CA VAL A 150 7.65 5.32 -7.58
C VAL A 150 8.45 5.10 -6.31
N ASP A 151 9.77 5.33 -6.32
CA ASP A 151 10.63 5.22 -5.14
C ASP A 151 10.15 6.14 -4.01
N GLN A 152 9.77 7.39 -4.32
CA GLN A 152 9.25 8.33 -3.32
C GLN A 152 7.91 7.88 -2.73
N ILE A 153 7.04 7.26 -3.53
CA ILE A 153 5.78 6.70 -3.04
C ILE A 153 6.03 5.50 -2.14
N VAL A 154 6.94 4.61 -2.54
CA VAL A 154 7.35 3.45 -1.73
C VAL A 154 7.93 3.93 -0.40
N ASP A 155 8.83 4.90 -0.42
CA ASP A 155 9.43 5.46 0.80
C ASP A 155 8.39 6.11 1.71
N ALA A 156 7.39 6.81 1.15
CA ALA A 156 6.28 7.37 1.92
C ALA A 156 5.42 6.28 2.59
N TRP A 157 5.10 5.19 1.89
CA TRP A 157 4.39 4.04 2.46
C TRP A 157 5.20 3.31 3.54
N VAL A 158 6.51 3.15 3.32
CA VAL A 158 7.42 2.57 4.31
C VAL A 158 7.45 3.45 5.57
N GLN A 159 7.57 4.77 5.42
CA GLN A 159 7.50 5.69 6.55
C GLN A 159 6.15 5.59 7.27
N PHE A 160 5.04 5.60 6.54
CA PHE A 160 3.70 5.46 7.12
C PHE A 160 3.57 4.22 8.00
N ILE A 161 4.12 3.08 7.60
CA ILE A 161 3.95 1.82 8.35
C ILE A 161 4.96 1.67 9.49
N THR A 162 6.12 2.32 9.39
CA THR A 162 7.28 1.99 10.27
C THR A 162 7.68 3.11 11.22
N ASP A 163 7.31 4.36 10.93
CA ASP A 163 7.70 5.51 11.75
C ASP A 163 6.69 5.74 12.88
N ASP A 164 7.14 5.72 14.13
CA ASP A 164 6.31 5.98 15.31
C ASP A 164 6.35 7.45 15.78
N ASP A 165 7.11 8.32 15.12
CA ASP A 165 7.23 9.73 15.46
C ASP A 165 6.09 10.58 14.83
N GLU A 166 5.09 10.91 15.65
CA GLU A 166 3.95 11.77 15.27
C GLU A 166 4.35 13.20 14.89
N SER A 167 5.56 13.66 15.23
CA SER A 167 6.02 15.01 14.89
C SER A 167 6.51 15.14 13.45
N ARG A 168 6.78 14.01 12.78
CA ARG A 168 7.25 13.98 11.39
C ARG A 168 6.07 14.02 10.43
N GLN A 169 6.24 14.77 9.35
CA GLN A 169 5.25 14.81 8.29
C GLN A 169 5.06 13.43 7.66
N ASP A 170 3.83 12.92 7.65
CA ASP A 170 3.45 11.66 7.04
C ASP A 170 2.49 11.91 5.87
N ILE A 171 3.04 11.86 4.66
CA ILE A 171 2.32 12.20 3.42
C ILE A 171 1.11 11.28 3.21
N ILE A 172 1.21 9.99 3.55
CA ILE A 172 0.12 9.03 3.38
C ILE A 172 -0.99 9.32 4.41
N TYR A 173 -0.60 9.57 5.66
CA TYR A 173 -1.57 9.93 6.71
C TYR A 173 -2.26 11.28 6.43
N GLU A 174 -1.56 12.28 5.89
CA GLU A 174 -2.16 13.55 5.49
C GLU A 174 -3.11 13.39 4.29
N ALA A 175 -2.70 12.60 3.29
CA ALA A 175 -3.47 12.39 2.08
C ALA A 175 -4.75 11.57 2.32
N PHE A 176 -4.67 10.57 3.20
CA PHE A 176 -5.73 9.55 3.33
C PHE A 176 -6.16 9.24 4.77
N GLY A 177 -5.34 9.58 5.77
CA GLY A 177 -5.59 9.30 7.19
C GLY A 177 -6.60 10.24 7.87
N HIS A 178 -7.21 11.18 7.14
CA HIS A 178 -8.24 12.03 7.73
C HIS A 178 -9.45 11.20 8.19
N LYS A 179 -9.66 11.23 9.51
CA LYS A 179 -10.89 10.90 10.23
C LYS A 179 -12.13 11.16 9.37
N THR A 180 -12.98 10.15 9.22
CA THR A 180 -14.41 10.38 9.09
C THR A 180 -14.81 11.36 10.18
N ALA A 181 -15.09 12.60 9.81
CA ALA A 181 -15.79 13.51 10.69
C ALA A 181 -17.12 12.85 11.04
N VAL A 182 -17.39 12.80 12.34
CA VAL A 182 -18.64 12.36 12.96
C VAL A 182 -19.83 13.06 12.32
#